data_AF-A0A2U1B4Q6-F1
#
_entry.id   AF-A0A2U1B4Q6-F1
#
_cell.length_a   1.000
_cell.length_b   1.000
_cell.length_c   1.000
_cell.angle_alpha   90.00
_cell.angle_beta   90.00
_cell.angle_gamma   90.00
#
_symmetry.space_group_name_H-M   'P 1'
#
loop_
_entity.id
_entity.type
_entity.pdbx_description
1 polymer ?
#
loop_
_entity_poly.entity_id
_entity_poly.type
_entity_poly.pdbx_seq_one_letter_code
_entity_poly.pdbx_strand_id
1 'polypeptide(L)'
;MKHLKQFLTRLQTFELRLIHRKEAVGPLGLREVSTYDIRHETPYDEAAVFESELRLLAQMAALDLLPLRHPQLQLVLEQITGIEDRFRAFWVSFHNHAPDYGRAYPAGHLHQLSLPELFVLRNLQPIEAGIAVREELVDDLGESVKLRESLLAHLIRHVQALLPTPQEAATENTVPARPVTGHPRFVDGVRERLFEVLKGYFTPGDQQQLLALLEGNHSPASPLLFHGNGNQLADAFKQLYEANLIVGCLKGELESWIAAHFAYVYRKQQRTLPPNYLAAIISSNAKPCQSPILDVRKQPDGTYAVYPVLRTQKNYN
;
A
#
# COMPACT_ATOMS: atom_id res chain seq x y z
N MET A 1 6.34 6.96 -13.27
CA MET A 1 7.54 7.11 -12.41
C MET A 1 8.46 8.26 -12.82
N LYS A 2 8.33 8.85 -14.03
CA LYS A 2 9.15 9.99 -14.45
C LYS A 2 8.98 11.20 -13.53
N HIS A 3 7.75 11.52 -13.16
CA HIS A 3 7.40 12.69 -12.35
C HIS A 3 7.72 12.46 -10.88
N LEU A 4 7.53 11.25 -10.36
CA LEU A 4 8.00 10.89 -9.01
C LEU A 4 9.50 11.14 -8.87
N LYS A 5 10.32 10.67 -9.83
CA LYS A 5 11.76 10.94 -9.83
C LYS A 5 12.05 12.44 -9.86
N GLN A 6 11.40 13.19 -10.76
CA GLN A 6 11.60 14.64 -10.87
C GLN A 6 11.23 15.39 -9.59
N PHE A 7 10.10 15.06 -8.98
CA PHE A 7 9.67 15.61 -7.70
C PHE A 7 10.69 15.32 -6.61
N LEU A 8 11.06 14.05 -6.40
CA LEU A 8 11.99 13.67 -5.33
C LEU A 8 13.39 14.27 -5.52
N THR A 9 13.86 14.40 -6.77
CA THR A 9 15.11 15.11 -7.06
C THR A 9 14.98 16.60 -6.73
N ARG A 10 13.93 17.29 -7.21
CA ARG A 10 13.76 18.73 -6.96
C ARG A 10 13.56 19.04 -5.47
N LEU A 11 12.80 18.20 -4.79
CA LEU A 11 12.54 18.27 -3.35
C LEU A 11 13.83 18.27 -2.53
N GLN A 12 14.82 17.46 -2.92
CA GLN A 12 16.07 17.30 -2.19
C GLN A 12 17.21 18.17 -2.73
N THR A 13 16.95 18.98 -3.76
CA THR A 13 17.95 19.86 -4.36
C THR A 13 17.76 21.29 -3.89
N PHE A 14 18.83 21.92 -3.43
CA PHE A 14 18.90 23.34 -3.12
C PHE A 14 19.83 24.02 -4.11
N GLU A 15 19.32 25.03 -4.80
CA GLU A 15 20.09 25.87 -5.71
C GLU A 15 20.62 27.09 -4.96
N LEU A 16 21.87 27.04 -4.50
CA LEU A 16 22.48 28.19 -3.85
C LEU A 16 22.87 29.22 -4.91
N ARG A 17 22.32 30.43 -4.87
CA ARG A 17 22.77 31.53 -5.73
C ARG A 17 23.80 32.37 -5.00
N LEU A 18 24.92 32.64 -5.65
CA LEU A 18 25.91 33.58 -5.13
C LEU A 18 25.47 35.00 -5.50
N ILE A 19 25.37 35.86 -4.49
CA ILE A 19 25.09 37.28 -4.66
C ILE A 19 26.14 38.10 -3.89
N HIS A 20 26.36 39.33 -4.33
CA HIS A 20 27.21 40.28 -3.61
C HIS A 20 26.33 41.27 -2.86
N ARG A 21 26.61 41.46 -1.57
CA ARG A 21 25.93 42.44 -0.73
C ARG A 21 26.94 43.37 -0.07
N LYS A 22 26.52 44.61 0.16
CA LYS A 22 27.29 45.58 0.95
C LYS A 22 26.95 45.41 2.42
N GLU A 23 27.97 45.20 3.24
CA GLU A 23 27.89 45.06 4.69
C GLU A 23 28.58 46.25 5.36
N ALA A 24 27.97 46.77 6.43
CA ALA A 24 28.55 47.86 7.19
C ALA A 24 29.74 47.37 8.02
N VAL A 25 30.92 47.93 7.77
CA VAL A 25 32.14 47.69 8.56
C VAL A 25 32.43 48.98 9.32
N GLY A 26 31.82 49.10 10.51
CA GLY A 26 31.93 50.28 11.37
C GLY A 26 31.06 51.46 10.92
N PRO A 27 31.28 52.66 11.47
CA PRO A 27 30.37 53.80 11.32
C PRO A 27 30.30 54.40 9.90
N LEU A 28 31.27 54.12 9.03
CA LEU A 28 31.39 54.75 7.70
C LEU A 28 31.87 53.81 6.58
N GLY A 29 32.21 52.55 6.89
CA GLY A 29 32.74 51.60 5.92
C GLY A 29 31.64 50.70 5.35
N LEU A 30 31.65 50.48 4.03
CA LEU A 30 30.88 49.41 3.40
C LEU A 30 31.88 48.44 2.77
N ARG A 31 31.72 47.15 3.04
CA ARG A 31 32.48 46.08 2.40
C ARG A 31 31.54 45.24 1.56
N GLU A 32 31.95 44.92 0.34
CA GLU A 32 31.24 43.91 -0.45
C GLU A 32 31.63 42.52 0.03
N VAL A 33 30.62 41.70 0.28
CA VAL A 33 30.75 40.33 0.75
C VAL A 33 29.88 39.45 -0.14
N SER A 34 30.43 38.31 -0.55
CA SER A 34 29.70 37.28 -1.26
C SER A 34 28.89 36.45 -0.27
N THR A 35 27.60 36.27 -0.55
CA THR A 35 26.67 35.52 0.30
C THR A 35 25.84 34.57 -0.56
N TYR A 36 25.29 33.52 0.06
CA TYR A 36 24.29 32.69 -0.61
C TYR A 36 22.90 33.31 -0.52
N ASP A 37 22.08 33.01 -1.52
CA ASP A 37 20.68 33.39 -1.62
C ASP A 37 19.87 32.21 -2.13
N ILE A 38 18.76 31.92 -1.45
CA ILE A 38 17.80 30.89 -1.85
C ILE A 38 16.35 31.40 -1.84
N ARG A 39 16.15 32.73 -1.85
CA ARG A 39 14.79 33.32 -1.80
C ARG A 39 13.91 32.81 -2.92
N HIS A 40 14.47 32.55 -4.09
CA HIS A 40 13.78 31.93 -5.21
C HIS A 40 13.24 30.50 -4.95
N GLU A 41 13.55 29.88 -3.82
CA GLU A 41 13.06 28.58 -3.37
C GLU A 41 12.20 28.66 -2.07
N THR A 42 11.69 29.84 -1.73
CA THR A 42 10.87 30.10 -0.53
C THR A 42 9.41 30.38 -0.90
N PRO A 43 8.47 30.48 0.07
CA PRO A 43 7.07 30.81 -0.22
C PRO A 43 6.77 32.32 -0.37
N TYR A 44 7.78 33.19 -0.53
CA TYR A 44 7.57 34.63 -0.71
C TYR A 44 7.10 34.98 -2.14
N ASP A 45 6.53 36.19 -2.33
CA ASP A 45 5.91 36.63 -3.59
C ASP A 45 6.81 36.49 -4.84
N GLU A 46 8.13 36.68 -4.71
CA GLU A 46 9.09 36.51 -5.81
C GLU A 46 9.34 35.04 -6.21
N ALA A 47 8.92 34.10 -5.36
CA ALA A 47 9.19 32.67 -5.47
C ALA A 47 7.93 31.79 -5.62
N ALA A 48 6.77 32.42 -5.85
CA ALA A 48 5.50 31.75 -6.15
C ALA A 48 5.62 30.73 -7.30
N VAL A 49 6.55 30.95 -8.24
CA VAL A 49 6.85 30.02 -9.33
C VAL A 49 7.42 28.71 -8.80
N PHE A 50 8.40 28.76 -7.90
CA PHE A 50 9.03 27.56 -7.36
C PHE A 50 8.03 26.70 -6.58
N GLU A 51 7.25 27.34 -5.69
CA GLU A 51 6.24 26.62 -4.92
C GLU A 51 5.18 25.99 -5.85
N SER A 52 4.71 26.73 -6.86
CA SER A 52 3.72 26.23 -7.80
C SER A 52 4.26 25.06 -8.64
N GLU A 53 5.50 25.16 -9.12
CA GLU A 53 6.19 24.09 -9.85
C GLU A 53 6.36 22.85 -8.96
N LEU A 54 6.81 23.02 -7.72
CA LEU A 54 7.04 21.91 -6.80
C LEU A 54 5.72 21.23 -6.40
N ARG A 55 4.64 22.00 -6.21
CA ARG A 55 3.29 21.48 -6.00
C ARG A 55 2.77 20.70 -7.22
N LEU A 56 2.97 21.23 -8.43
CA LEU A 56 2.58 20.54 -9.66
C LEU A 56 3.33 19.21 -9.79
N LEU A 57 4.65 19.21 -9.56
CA LEU A 57 5.46 18.00 -9.54
C LEU A 57 4.97 17.00 -8.49
N ALA A 58 4.58 17.45 -7.30
CA ALA A 58 4.01 16.58 -6.27
C ALA A 58 2.69 15.92 -6.72
N GLN A 59 1.80 16.67 -7.37
CA GLN A 59 0.55 16.15 -7.92
C GLN A 59 0.80 15.14 -9.04
N MET A 60 1.73 15.44 -9.96
CA MET A 60 2.11 14.51 -11.04
C MET A 60 2.81 13.27 -10.48
N ALA A 61 3.61 13.41 -9.42
CA ALA A 61 4.22 12.30 -8.70
C ALA A 61 3.15 11.39 -8.06
N ALA A 62 2.08 11.95 -7.51
CA ALA A 62 0.95 11.17 -7.00
C ALA A 62 0.26 10.35 -8.11
N LEU A 63 0.03 10.93 -9.29
CA LEU A 63 -0.52 10.22 -10.45
C LEU A 63 0.37 9.05 -10.90
N ASP A 64 1.69 9.22 -10.82
CA ASP A 64 2.66 8.18 -11.14
C ASP A 64 2.55 6.94 -10.22
N LEU A 65 1.92 7.07 -9.04
CA LEU A 65 1.79 6.01 -8.04
C LEU A 65 0.51 5.17 -8.18
N LEU A 66 -0.54 5.71 -8.80
CA LEU A 66 -1.83 5.03 -8.99
C LEU A 66 -1.74 3.64 -9.64
N PRO A 67 -0.87 3.37 -10.64
CA PRO A 67 -0.79 2.05 -11.26
C PRO A 67 0.03 1.03 -10.46
N LEU A 68 0.66 1.43 -9.33
CA LEU A 68 1.53 0.56 -8.56
C LEU A 68 0.74 -0.40 -7.66
N ARG A 69 1.27 -1.61 -7.47
CA ARG A 69 0.69 -2.62 -6.55
C ARG A 69 1.19 -2.39 -5.12
N HIS A 70 0.49 -2.94 -4.13
CA HIS A 70 0.83 -2.79 -2.70
C HIS A 70 2.31 -3.00 -2.34
N PRO A 71 3.01 -4.07 -2.80
CA PRO A 71 4.42 -4.24 -2.44
C PRO A 71 5.31 -3.12 -2.99
N GLN A 72 4.95 -2.56 -4.16
CA GLN A 72 5.66 -1.45 -4.77
C GLN A 72 5.37 -0.14 -4.04
N LEU A 73 4.12 0.08 -3.62
CA LEU A 73 3.73 1.23 -2.80
C LEU A 73 4.40 1.21 -1.42
N GLN A 74 4.54 0.04 -0.78
CA GLN A 74 5.28 -0.11 0.47
C GLN A 74 6.76 0.22 0.30
N LEU A 75 7.40 -0.28 -0.76
CA LEU A 75 8.78 0.06 -1.05
C LEU A 75 8.96 1.56 -1.34
N VAL A 76 8.03 2.17 -2.08
CA VAL A 76 8.02 3.63 -2.27
C VAL A 76 7.87 4.34 -0.93
N LEU A 77 6.94 3.91 -0.06
CA LEU A 77 6.72 4.49 1.25
C LEU A 77 8.00 4.43 2.11
N GLU A 78 8.68 3.28 2.16
CA GLU A 78 9.94 3.13 2.88
C GLU A 78 11.01 4.11 2.37
N GLN A 79 11.14 4.25 1.05
CA GLN A 79 12.13 5.15 0.45
C GLN A 79 11.81 6.63 0.71
N ILE A 80 10.55 7.04 0.67
CA ILE A 80 10.16 8.45 0.95
C ILE A 80 10.22 8.78 2.44
N THR A 81 9.96 7.82 3.34
CA THR A 81 10.18 8.00 4.78
C THR A 81 11.66 8.22 5.09
N GLY A 82 12.57 7.57 4.36
CA GLY A 82 14.00 7.87 4.47
C GLY A 82 14.37 9.31 4.08
N ILE A 83 13.57 9.99 3.25
CA ILE A 83 13.74 11.42 2.95
C ILE A 83 13.23 12.27 4.12
N GLU A 84 12.10 11.87 4.73
CA GLU A 84 11.56 12.52 5.93
C GLU A 84 12.57 12.51 7.09
N ASP A 85 13.27 11.39 7.28
CA ASP A 85 14.34 11.29 8.28
C ASP A 85 15.49 12.28 8.03
N ARG A 86 15.80 12.60 6.77
CA ARG A 86 16.81 13.62 6.43
C ARG A 86 16.34 15.03 6.79
N PHE A 87 15.06 15.34 6.58
CA PHE A 87 14.47 16.61 7.05
C PHE A 87 14.49 16.71 8.58
N ARG A 88 14.19 15.61 9.28
CA ARG A 88 14.30 15.56 10.75
C ARG A 88 15.73 15.78 11.22
N ALA A 89 16.71 15.12 10.60
CA ALA A 89 18.13 15.30 10.92
C ALA A 89 18.58 16.74 10.66
N PHE A 90 18.10 17.38 9.59
CA PHE A 90 18.32 18.79 9.33
C PHE A 90 17.82 19.65 10.50
N TRP A 91 16.56 19.45 10.95
CA TRP A 91 16.01 20.24 12.05
C TRP A 91 16.78 20.05 13.36
N VAL A 92 17.20 18.82 13.68
CA VAL A 92 18.05 18.59 14.86
C VAL A 92 19.33 19.40 14.76
N SER A 93 20.00 19.39 13.60
CA SER A 93 21.24 20.17 13.42
C SER A 93 20.98 21.68 13.42
N PHE A 94 19.91 22.13 12.76
CA PHE A 94 19.48 23.53 12.68
C PHE A 94 19.27 24.15 14.05
N HIS A 95 18.52 23.47 14.94
CA HIS A 95 18.28 23.97 16.29
C HIS A 95 19.52 23.88 17.20
N ASN A 96 20.38 22.87 17.01
CA ASN A 96 21.60 22.72 17.81
C ASN A 96 22.70 23.73 17.45
N HIS A 97 22.66 24.30 16.24
CA HIS A 97 23.66 25.25 15.75
C HIS A 97 23.10 26.66 15.55
N ALA A 98 21.92 26.96 16.08
CA ALA A 98 21.37 28.31 16.09
C ALA A 98 22.31 29.23 16.90
N PRO A 99 22.83 30.32 16.32
CA PRO A 99 23.70 31.23 17.05
C PRO A 99 22.92 31.98 18.12
N ASP A 100 23.61 32.37 19.19
CA ASP A 100 23.07 33.33 20.15
C ASP A 100 22.69 34.63 19.43
N TYR A 101 21.59 35.25 19.87
CA TYR A 101 21.06 36.47 19.27
C TYR A 101 22.15 37.53 19.10
N GLY A 102 22.34 38.00 17.86
CA GLY A 102 23.34 39.03 17.51
C GLY A 102 24.75 38.52 17.21
N ARG A 103 25.00 37.20 17.19
CA ARG A 103 26.26 36.63 16.68
C ARG A 103 26.19 36.32 15.19
N ALA A 104 27.27 36.61 14.48
CA ALA A 104 27.43 36.23 13.07
C ALA A 104 27.56 34.71 12.93
N TYR A 105 27.01 34.16 11.84
CA TYR A 105 27.17 32.74 11.51
C TYR A 105 28.61 32.45 11.05
N PRO A 106 29.18 31.28 11.41
CA PRO A 106 30.49 30.89 10.92
C PRO A 106 30.47 30.62 9.41
N ALA A 107 31.60 30.86 8.72
CA ALA A 107 31.70 30.63 7.27
C ALA A 107 31.38 29.17 6.85
N GLY A 108 31.63 28.20 7.74
CA GLY A 108 31.30 26.79 7.54
C GLY A 108 29.90 26.38 8.04
N HIS A 109 29.00 27.32 8.33
CA HIS A 109 27.72 27.00 8.98
C HIS A 109 26.88 25.98 8.21
N LEU A 110 26.81 26.07 6.87
CA LEU A 110 26.07 25.09 6.07
C LEU A 110 26.62 23.66 6.19
N HIS A 111 27.93 23.50 6.45
CA HIS A 111 28.54 22.20 6.72
C HIS A 111 28.27 21.73 8.16
N GLN A 112 28.20 22.64 9.13
CA GLN A 112 27.81 22.30 10.51
C GLN A 112 26.38 21.78 10.59
N LEU A 113 25.51 22.31 9.74
CA LEU A 113 24.14 21.84 9.56
C LEU A 113 24.04 20.48 8.83
N SER A 114 25.17 19.92 8.40
CA SER A 114 25.25 18.71 7.59
C SER A 114 24.41 18.76 6.29
N LEU A 115 24.20 19.95 5.71
CA LEU A 115 23.42 20.06 4.48
C LEU A 115 24.00 19.21 3.32
N PRO A 116 25.33 19.16 3.09
CA PRO A 116 25.89 18.37 1.98
C PRO A 116 25.64 16.87 2.12
N GLU A 117 25.54 16.37 3.35
CA GLU A 117 25.26 14.97 3.65
C GLU A 117 23.76 14.65 3.55
N LEU A 118 22.90 15.64 3.82
CA LEU A 118 21.44 15.48 3.86
C LEU A 118 20.76 15.78 2.51
N PHE A 119 21.32 16.68 1.71
CA PHE A 119 20.68 17.20 0.51
C PHE A 119 21.65 17.37 -0.66
N VAL A 120 21.09 17.47 -1.86
CA VAL A 120 21.85 17.83 -3.05
C VAL A 120 22.00 19.34 -3.09
N LEU A 121 23.22 19.84 -2.92
CA LEU A 121 23.51 21.26 -2.98
C LEU A 121 24.13 21.62 -4.32
N ARG A 122 23.56 22.59 -5.02
CA ARG A 122 24.18 23.18 -6.20
C ARG A 122 24.87 24.48 -5.83
N ASN A 123 26.06 24.67 -6.41
CA ASN A 123 26.92 25.84 -6.24
C ASN A 123 27.44 26.10 -4.81
N LEU A 124 27.38 25.10 -3.92
CA LEU A 124 28.10 25.17 -2.64
C LEU A 124 29.59 25.31 -2.92
N GLN A 125 30.20 26.37 -2.37
CA GLN A 125 31.63 26.61 -2.44
C GLN A 125 32.36 25.91 -1.29
N PRO A 126 33.67 25.63 -1.43
CA PRO A 126 34.52 25.19 -0.34
C PRO A 126 34.48 26.16 0.84
N ILE A 127 34.73 25.67 2.06
CA ILE A 127 34.70 26.47 3.30
C ILE A 127 35.67 27.66 3.22
N GLU A 128 36.79 27.49 2.51
CA GLU A 128 37.85 28.47 2.34
C GLU A 128 37.48 29.62 1.38
N ALA A 129 36.36 29.50 0.64
CA ALA A 129 35.92 30.51 -0.33
C ALA A 129 35.43 31.81 0.34
N GLY A 130 35.32 31.85 1.67
CA GLY A 130 35.01 33.05 2.43
C GLY A 130 33.59 33.59 2.17
N ILE A 131 32.67 32.73 1.72
CA ILE A 131 31.26 33.08 1.52
C ILE A 131 30.62 33.27 2.90
N ALA A 132 30.05 34.45 3.14
CA ALA A 132 29.39 34.72 4.41
C ALA A 132 27.99 34.11 4.45
N VAL A 133 27.67 33.50 5.58
CA VAL A 133 26.33 33.02 5.92
C VAL A 133 25.63 34.11 6.72
N ARG A 134 24.44 34.50 6.28
CA ARG A 134 23.65 35.55 6.94
C ARG A 134 22.36 34.97 7.51
N GLU A 135 21.78 35.69 8.45
CA GLU A 135 20.48 35.37 9.05
C GLU A 135 19.41 35.16 7.99
N GLU A 136 19.34 36.03 6.98
CA GLU A 136 18.33 35.92 5.92
C GLU A 136 18.43 34.57 5.17
N LEU A 137 19.64 34.09 4.89
CA LEU A 137 19.84 32.79 4.25
C LEU A 137 19.33 31.64 5.14
N VAL A 138 19.56 31.75 6.45
CA VAL A 138 19.22 30.70 7.42
C VAL A 138 17.71 30.66 7.64
N ASP A 139 17.06 31.81 7.70
CA ASP A 139 15.60 31.93 7.74
C ASP A 139 14.98 31.39 6.45
N ASP A 140 15.48 31.83 5.29
CA ASP A 140 15.02 31.35 3.99
C ASP A 140 15.20 29.83 3.88
N LEU A 141 16.32 29.29 4.39
CA LEU A 141 16.57 27.85 4.41
C LEU A 141 15.54 27.10 5.26
N GLY A 142 15.21 27.64 6.43
CA GLY A 142 14.16 27.11 7.29
C GLY A 142 12.81 27.07 6.57
N GLU A 143 12.38 28.19 5.96
CA GLU A 143 11.12 28.26 5.23
C GLU A 143 11.08 27.34 4.00
N SER A 144 12.19 27.30 3.28
CA SER A 144 12.38 26.46 2.10
C SER A 144 12.33 24.97 2.45
N VAL A 145 12.85 24.57 3.63
CA VAL A 145 12.72 23.20 4.17
C VAL A 145 11.29 22.90 4.62
N LYS A 146 10.63 23.80 5.36
CA LYS A 146 9.23 23.63 5.79
C LYS A 146 8.29 23.40 4.61
N LEU A 147 8.45 24.17 3.53
CA LEU A 147 7.68 24.00 2.30
C LEU A 147 7.87 22.58 1.73
N ARG A 148 9.12 22.14 1.56
CA ARG A 148 9.44 20.80 1.06
C ARG A 148 8.87 19.70 1.94
N GLU A 149 9.07 19.79 3.24
CA GLU A 149 8.57 18.83 4.22
C GLU A 149 7.04 18.74 4.14
N SER A 150 6.35 19.87 4.02
CA SER A 150 4.89 19.89 3.87
C SER A 150 4.44 19.12 2.61
N LEU A 151 5.13 19.30 1.48
CA LEU A 151 4.79 18.62 0.21
C LEU A 151 5.16 17.13 0.25
N LEU A 152 6.27 16.78 0.89
CA LEU A 152 6.62 15.38 1.15
C LEU A 152 5.55 14.70 2.01
N ALA A 153 5.11 15.35 3.08
CA ALA A 153 4.07 14.84 3.96
C ALA A 153 2.74 14.63 3.22
N HIS A 154 2.40 15.51 2.27
CA HIS A 154 1.24 15.29 1.38
C HIS A 154 1.41 14.05 0.51
N LEU A 155 2.59 13.84 -0.09
CA LEU A 155 2.87 12.66 -0.89
C LEU A 155 2.84 11.38 -0.03
N ILE A 156 3.41 11.40 1.17
CA ILE A 156 3.38 10.29 2.14
C ILE A 156 1.94 9.95 2.49
N ARG A 157 1.11 10.95 2.86
CA ARG A 157 -0.32 10.74 3.12
C ARG A 157 -1.05 10.16 1.91
N HIS A 158 -0.70 10.60 0.71
CA HIS A 158 -1.28 10.05 -0.52
C HIS A 158 -0.90 8.59 -0.71
N VAL A 159 0.37 8.23 -0.54
CA VAL A 159 0.84 6.83 -0.62
C VAL A 159 0.16 5.98 0.45
N GLN A 160 0.04 6.50 1.68
CA GLN A 160 -0.65 5.84 2.79
C GLN A 160 -2.15 5.65 2.52
N ALA A 161 -2.80 6.58 1.81
CA ALA A 161 -4.20 6.45 1.41
C ALA A 161 -4.40 5.46 0.24
N LEU A 162 -3.37 5.25 -0.59
CA LEU A 162 -3.34 4.19 -1.60
C LEU A 162 -2.99 2.82 -1.00
N LEU A 163 -2.37 2.82 0.19
CA LEU A 163 -2.21 1.63 1.00
C LEU A 163 -3.51 1.38 1.77
N PRO A 164 -3.84 0.12 2.06
CA PRO A 164 -5.05 -0.17 2.80
C PRO A 164 -4.87 0.37 4.23
N THR A 165 -5.79 1.21 4.71
CA THR A 165 -5.84 1.62 6.14
C THR A 165 -5.98 0.38 7.04
N PRO A 166 -5.65 0.39 8.34
CA PRO A 166 -5.85 -0.80 9.19
C PRO A 166 -7.26 -1.42 9.14
N GLN A 167 -8.30 -0.65 8.75
CA GLN A 167 -9.66 -1.13 8.48
C GLN A 167 -9.90 -1.62 7.04
N GLU A 168 -9.19 -1.10 6.03
CA GLU A 168 -9.19 -1.60 4.64
C GLU A 168 -8.18 -2.74 4.42
N ALA A 169 -7.10 -2.78 5.18
CA ALA A 169 -6.20 -3.91 5.40
C ALA A 169 -6.95 -5.02 6.16
N ALA A 170 -7.86 -4.68 7.07
CA ALA A 170 -8.76 -5.68 7.65
C ALA A 170 -9.76 -6.28 6.64
N THR A 171 -9.94 -5.68 5.46
CA THR A 171 -10.79 -6.22 4.39
C THR A 171 -10.03 -6.75 3.16
N GLU A 172 -8.75 -6.40 2.97
CA GLU A 172 -7.94 -6.96 1.89
C GLU A 172 -6.61 -7.63 2.30
N ASN A 173 -6.07 -7.47 3.52
CA ASN A 173 -5.03 -8.34 4.12
C ASN A 173 -4.75 -8.03 5.61
N THR A 174 -5.09 -8.98 6.49
CA THR A 174 -4.85 -9.09 7.96
C THR A 174 -6.06 -8.91 8.89
N VAL A 175 -6.94 -9.92 8.89
CA VAL A 175 -7.36 -10.56 10.15
C VAL A 175 -6.08 -10.82 10.98
N PRO A 176 -6.03 -10.58 12.31
CA PRO A 176 -4.88 -10.97 13.12
C PRO A 176 -4.52 -12.41 12.74
N ALA A 177 -3.23 -12.72 12.58
CA ALA A 177 -2.77 -14.08 12.31
C ALA A 177 -3.19 -15.00 13.47
N ARG A 178 -4.45 -15.42 13.43
CA ARG A 178 -4.88 -16.68 14.00
C ARG A 178 -4.09 -17.72 13.22
N PRO A 179 -3.43 -18.66 13.91
CA PRO A 179 -2.56 -19.64 13.28
C PRO A 179 -3.26 -20.20 12.05
N VAL A 180 -2.55 -20.22 10.91
CA VAL A 180 -2.97 -20.96 9.72
C VAL A 180 -3.13 -22.40 10.18
N THR A 181 -4.36 -22.83 10.44
CA THR A 181 -4.64 -24.18 10.92
C THR A 181 -4.58 -25.21 9.79
N GLY A 182 -4.21 -24.78 8.58
CA GLY A 182 -4.07 -25.61 7.38
C GLY A 182 -5.40 -26.05 6.77
N HIS A 183 -6.53 -25.44 7.17
CA HIS A 183 -7.86 -25.83 6.72
C HIS A 183 -8.81 -24.61 6.63
N PRO A 184 -9.83 -24.64 5.75
CA PRO A 184 -10.74 -23.52 5.56
C PRO A 184 -11.57 -23.25 6.81
N ARG A 185 -11.91 -21.98 7.00
CA ARG A 185 -12.85 -21.45 7.98
C ARG A 185 -13.79 -20.48 7.28
N PHE A 186 -15.08 -20.61 7.53
CA PHE A 186 -16.11 -19.77 6.91
C PHE A 186 -16.39 -18.56 7.80
N VAL A 187 -16.53 -17.38 7.19
CA VAL A 187 -16.97 -16.17 7.91
C VAL A 187 -18.39 -16.38 8.48
N ASP A 188 -18.71 -15.73 9.60
CA ASP A 188 -20.01 -15.86 10.27
C ASP A 188 -21.17 -15.57 9.30
N GLY A 189 -22.20 -16.43 9.31
CA GLY A 189 -23.34 -16.34 8.39
C GLY A 189 -23.13 -16.99 7.02
N VAL A 190 -21.89 -17.21 6.57
CA VAL A 190 -21.59 -17.85 5.27
C VAL A 190 -21.83 -19.34 5.33
N ARG A 191 -21.46 -19.99 6.45
CA ARG A 191 -21.58 -21.44 6.61
C ARG A 191 -23.03 -21.92 6.46
N GLU A 192 -23.98 -21.21 7.06
CA GLU A 192 -25.39 -21.57 7.02
C GLU A 192 -25.91 -21.39 5.60
N ARG A 193 -25.53 -20.30 4.93
CA ARG A 193 -25.90 -20.05 3.54
C ARG A 193 -25.32 -21.10 2.59
N LEU A 194 -24.04 -21.44 2.76
CA LEU A 194 -23.38 -22.47 1.96
C LEU A 194 -24.03 -23.85 2.18
N PHE A 195 -24.30 -24.21 3.44
CA PHE A 195 -25.00 -25.43 3.77
C PHE A 195 -26.38 -25.47 3.11
N GLU A 196 -27.16 -24.39 3.17
CA GLU A 196 -28.47 -24.31 2.53
C GLU A 196 -28.39 -24.48 1.00
N VAL A 197 -27.34 -23.97 0.35
CA VAL A 197 -27.10 -24.21 -1.09
C VAL A 197 -26.71 -25.66 -1.37
N LEU A 198 -25.79 -26.21 -0.56
CA LEU A 198 -25.18 -27.51 -0.83
C LEU A 198 -26.03 -28.69 -0.40
N LYS A 199 -26.82 -28.59 0.67
CA LYS A 199 -27.52 -29.73 1.30
C LYS A 199 -28.36 -30.54 0.31
N GLY A 200 -28.96 -29.88 -0.68
CA GLY A 200 -29.76 -30.54 -1.73
C GLY A 200 -28.97 -31.45 -2.67
N TYR A 201 -27.65 -31.36 -2.66
CA TYR A 201 -26.72 -32.20 -3.43
C TYR A 201 -26.14 -33.36 -2.62
N PHE A 202 -26.54 -33.53 -1.36
CA PHE A 202 -26.04 -34.59 -0.49
C PHE A 202 -27.21 -35.40 0.07
N THR A 203 -26.96 -36.69 0.34
CA THR A 203 -27.95 -37.55 1.00
C THR A 203 -28.25 -37.05 2.41
N PRO A 204 -29.41 -37.36 3.01
CA PRO A 204 -29.71 -36.93 4.38
C PRO A 204 -28.64 -37.35 5.41
N GLY A 205 -28.00 -38.51 5.21
CA GLY A 205 -26.90 -38.98 6.07
C GLY A 205 -25.59 -38.19 5.89
N ASP A 206 -25.31 -37.74 4.67
CA ASP A 206 -24.13 -36.90 4.38
C ASP A 206 -24.36 -35.44 4.79
N GLN A 207 -25.60 -34.96 4.82
CA GLN A 207 -25.92 -33.59 5.22
C GLN A 207 -25.48 -33.28 6.65
N GLN A 208 -25.65 -34.21 7.59
CA GLN A 208 -25.20 -34.02 8.97
C GLN A 208 -23.66 -33.93 9.05
N GLN A 209 -22.96 -34.78 8.30
CA GLN A 209 -21.49 -34.76 8.24
C GLN A 209 -20.97 -33.52 7.50
N LEU A 210 -21.69 -33.06 6.47
CA LEU A 210 -21.40 -31.80 5.77
C LEU A 210 -21.48 -30.62 6.73
N LEU A 211 -22.54 -30.52 7.52
CA LEU A 211 -22.69 -29.46 8.50
C LEU A 211 -21.54 -29.49 9.52
N ALA A 212 -21.23 -30.66 10.09
CA ALA A 212 -20.14 -30.83 11.04
C ALA A 212 -18.75 -30.47 10.45
N LEU A 213 -18.53 -30.77 9.17
CA LEU A 213 -17.34 -30.42 8.42
C LEU A 213 -17.25 -28.89 8.21
N LEU A 214 -18.35 -28.23 7.85
CA LEU A 214 -18.39 -26.79 7.62
C LEU A 214 -18.27 -25.98 8.93
N GLU A 215 -18.82 -26.47 10.04
CA GLU A 215 -18.83 -25.76 11.33
C GLU A 215 -17.51 -25.87 12.10
N GLY A 216 -16.94 -27.07 12.15
CA GLY A 216 -15.83 -27.39 13.05
C GLY A 216 -14.68 -28.13 12.38
N ASN A 217 -14.71 -28.29 11.05
CA ASN A 217 -13.73 -29.07 10.31
C ASN A 217 -13.63 -30.53 10.79
N HIS A 218 -14.74 -31.11 11.25
CA HIS A 218 -14.79 -32.51 11.64
C HIS A 218 -14.75 -33.39 10.38
N SER A 219 -13.68 -34.18 10.22
CA SER A 219 -13.55 -35.06 9.07
C SER A 219 -14.69 -36.10 9.03
N PRO A 220 -15.38 -36.27 7.90
CA PRO A 220 -16.39 -37.30 7.70
C PRO A 220 -15.73 -38.69 7.69
N ALA A 221 -16.53 -39.73 7.93
CA ALA A 221 -16.04 -41.11 7.93
C ALA A 221 -15.57 -41.58 6.53
N SER A 222 -16.10 -40.95 5.49
CA SER A 222 -15.70 -41.13 4.10
C SER A 222 -15.95 -39.84 3.32
N PRO A 223 -15.29 -39.62 2.16
CA PRO A 223 -15.53 -38.42 1.36
C PRO A 223 -17.01 -38.22 1.02
N LEU A 224 -17.54 -37.04 1.31
CA LEU A 224 -18.93 -36.69 1.08
C LEU A 224 -19.22 -36.69 -0.42
N LEU A 225 -20.27 -37.41 -0.83
CA LEU A 225 -20.58 -37.61 -2.24
C LEU A 225 -21.50 -36.51 -2.76
N PHE A 226 -20.94 -35.60 -3.54
CA PHE A 226 -21.67 -34.52 -4.18
C PHE A 226 -22.44 -35.00 -5.42
N HIS A 227 -23.76 -34.91 -5.39
CA HIS A 227 -24.68 -35.27 -6.50
C HIS A 227 -24.83 -34.14 -7.53
N GLY A 228 -23.72 -33.48 -7.86
CA GLY A 228 -23.61 -32.50 -8.94
C GLY A 228 -22.29 -32.68 -9.69
N ASN A 229 -22.00 -31.77 -10.63
CA ASN A 229 -20.74 -31.85 -11.36
C ASN A 229 -19.58 -31.36 -10.47
N GLY A 230 -18.44 -32.06 -10.47
CA GLY A 230 -17.31 -31.72 -9.59
C GLY A 230 -16.79 -30.29 -9.78
N ASN A 231 -16.90 -29.73 -10.99
CA ASN A 231 -16.54 -28.33 -11.21
C ASN A 231 -17.47 -27.33 -10.52
N GLN A 232 -18.73 -27.68 -10.28
CA GLN A 232 -19.70 -26.81 -9.59
C GLN A 232 -19.34 -26.68 -8.12
N LEU A 233 -18.95 -27.80 -7.49
CA LEU A 233 -18.49 -27.81 -6.12
C LEU A 233 -17.18 -27.02 -5.97
N ALA A 234 -16.20 -27.28 -6.85
CA ALA A 234 -14.92 -26.58 -6.82
C ALA A 234 -15.08 -25.07 -7.06
N ASP A 235 -15.96 -24.68 -7.99
CA ASP A 235 -16.26 -23.28 -8.29
C ASP A 235 -17.01 -22.58 -7.15
N ALA A 236 -17.92 -23.26 -6.44
CA ALA A 236 -18.56 -22.72 -5.25
C ALA A 236 -17.52 -22.33 -4.18
N PHE A 237 -16.57 -23.22 -3.87
CA PHE A 237 -15.49 -22.91 -2.92
C PHE A 237 -14.56 -21.81 -3.44
N LYS A 238 -14.28 -21.79 -4.75
CA LYS A 238 -13.48 -20.73 -5.38
C LYS A 238 -14.13 -19.36 -5.22
N GLN A 239 -15.41 -19.21 -5.56
CA GLN A 239 -16.11 -17.93 -5.47
C GLN A 239 -16.12 -17.41 -4.04
N LEU A 240 -16.31 -18.29 -3.05
CA LEU A 240 -16.23 -17.92 -1.64
C LEU A 240 -14.82 -17.53 -1.21
N TYR A 241 -13.79 -18.22 -1.71
CA TYR A 241 -12.40 -17.89 -1.44
C TYR A 241 -12.01 -16.54 -2.05
N GLU A 242 -12.37 -16.28 -3.30
CA GLU A 242 -12.06 -15.02 -4.00
C GLU A 242 -12.79 -13.81 -3.40
N ALA A 243 -13.95 -14.04 -2.76
CA ALA A 243 -14.70 -13.02 -2.02
C ALA A 243 -14.30 -12.90 -0.54
N ASN A 244 -13.22 -13.56 -0.11
CA ASN A 244 -12.75 -13.59 1.29
C ASN A 244 -13.79 -14.13 2.30
N LEU A 245 -14.73 -14.97 1.85
CA LEU A 245 -15.74 -15.64 2.68
C LEU A 245 -15.24 -16.99 3.24
N ILE A 246 -14.16 -17.52 2.67
CA ILE A 246 -13.34 -18.61 3.22
C ILE A 246 -11.98 -18.03 3.60
N VAL A 247 -11.58 -18.22 4.85
CA VAL A 247 -10.31 -17.75 5.41
C VAL A 247 -9.57 -18.88 6.13
N GLY A 248 -8.33 -18.65 6.56
CA GLY A 248 -7.58 -19.61 7.38
C GLY A 248 -6.80 -20.69 6.63
N CYS A 249 -6.84 -20.69 5.29
CA CYS A 249 -6.04 -21.57 4.44
C CYS A 249 -5.58 -20.88 3.15
N LEU A 250 -4.48 -21.35 2.56
CA LEU A 250 -4.01 -20.98 1.23
C LEU A 250 -4.81 -21.71 0.13
N LYS A 251 -4.76 -21.24 -1.13
CA LYS A 251 -5.44 -21.91 -2.26
C LYS A 251 -5.10 -23.40 -2.39
N GLY A 252 -3.82 -23.75 -2.29
CA GLY A 252 -3.38 -25.15 -2.35
C GLY A 252 -3.89 -25.99 -1.18
N GLU A 253 -4.01 -25.41 0.01
CA GLU A 253 -4.58 -26.08 1.18
C GLU A 253 -6.09 -26.28 1.03
N LEU A 254 -6.80 -25.29 0.47
CA LEU A 254 -8.22 -25.43 0.11
C LEU A 254 -8.42 -26.55 -0.91
N GLU A 255 -7.57 -26.62 -1.94
CA GLU A 255 -7.59 -27.70 -2.94
C GLU A 255 -7.38 -29.07 -2.28
N SER A 256 -6.36 -29.20 -1.43
CA SER A 256 -6.10 -30.44 -0.67
C SER A 256 -7.27 -30.80 0.25
N TRP A 257 -7.86 -29.81 0.91
CA TRP A 257 -9.00 -30.01 1.81
C TRP A 257 -10.25 -30.48 1.06
N ILE A 258 -10.55 -29.89 -0.11
CA ILE A 258 -11.66 -30.32 -0.95
C ILE A 258 -11.43 -31.77 -1.43
N ALA A 259 -10.22 -32.08 -1.90
CA ALA A 259 -9.87 -33.41 -2.39
C ALA A 259 -9.96 -34.50 -1.30
N ALA A 260 -9.65 -34.15 -0.05
CA ALA A 260 -9.71 -35.08 1.08
C ALA A 260 -11.14 -35.38 1.53
N HIS A 261 -12.03 -34.39 1.46
CA HIS A 261 -13.36 -34.49 2.08
C HIS A 261 -14.51 -34.69 1.10
N PHE A 262 -14.30 -34.47 -0.21
CA PHE A 262 -15.36 -34.57 -1.20
C PHE A 262 -15.02 -35.50 -2.36
N ALA A 263 -16.06 -36.19 -2.82
CA ALA A 263 -16.11 -36.86 -4.11
C ALA A 263 -17.34 -36.36 -4.87
N TYR A 264 -17.42 -36.65 -6.16
CA TYR A 264 -18.60 -36.28 -6.96
C TYR A 264 -19.09 -37.45 -7.80
N VAL A 265 -20.39 -37.43 -8.12
CA VAL A 265 -21.00 -38.42 -9.00
C VAL A 265 -20.85 -37.99 -10.45
N TYR A 266 -20.19 -38.82 -11.25
CA TYR A 266 -20.14 -38.67 -12.69
C TYR A 266 -20.56 -39.97 -13.36
N ARG A 267 -21.63 -39.92 -14.17
CA ARG A 267 -22.18 -41.10 -14.86
C ARG A 267 -22.42 -42.29 -13.91
N LYS A 268 -23.07 -42.02 -12.77
CA LYS A 268 -23.38 -43.00 -11.70
C LYS A 268 -22.15 -43.64 -11.02
N GLN A 269 -20.95 -43.11 -11.24
CA GLN A 269 -19.72 -43.54 -10.57
C GLN A 269 -19.19 -42.43 -9.67
N GLN A 270 -18.69 -42.81 -8.50
CA GLN A 270 -17.94 -41.91 -7.65
C GLN A 270 -16.59 -41.59 -8.29
N ARG A 271 -16.26 -40.29 -8.35
CA ARG A 271 -14.97 -39.80 -8.79
C ARG A 271 -14.35 -38.91 -7.73
N THR A 272 -13.04 -39.01 -7.60
CA THR A 272 -12.24 -38.12 -6.76
C THR A 272 -12.00 -36.79 -7.49
N LEU A 273 -11.64 -35.77 -6.73
CA LEU A 273 -11.23 -34.46 -7.23
C LEU A 273 -9.70 -34.38 -7.20
N PRO A 274 -8.99 -34.76 -8.28
CA PRO A 274 -7.53 -34.79 -8.25
C PRO A 274 -6.94 -33.36 -8.16
N PRO A 275 -5.75 -33.19 -7.54
CA PRO A 275 -5.15 -31.87 -7.32
C PRO A 275 -5.07 -31.00 -8.59
N ASN A 276 -4.59 -31.57 -9.71
CA ASN A 276 -4.48 -30.84 -10.98
C ASN A 276 -5.84 -30.37 -11.53
N TYR A 277 -6.93 -31.08 -11.22
CA TYR A 277 -8.27 -30.67 -11.64
C TYR A 277 -8.77 -29.49 -10.80
N LEU A 278 -8.56 -29.54 -9.49
CA LEU A 278 -8.93 -28.44 -8.59
C LEU A 278 -8.09 -27.18 -8.85
N ALA A 279 -6.78 -27.34 -9.02
CA ALA A 279 -5.88 -26.23 -9.37
C ALA A 279 -6.28 -25.54 -10.69
N ALA A 280 -6.73 -26.30 -11.69
CA ALA A 280 -7.21 -25.76 -12.96
C ALA A 280 -8.50 -24.89 -12.82
N ILE A 281 -9.27 -25.10 -11.76
CA ILE A 281 -10.51 -24.36 -11.49
C ILE A 281 -10.25 -23.20 -10.52
N ILE A 282 -9.60 -23.48 -9.39
CA ILE A 282 -9.44 -22.58 -8.23
C ILE A 282 -8.24 -21.63 -8.40
N SER A 283 -7.12 -22.13 -8.94
CA SER A 283 -5.86 -21.38 -8.97
C SER A 283 -5.56 -20.72 -10.32
N SER A 284 -5.84 -21.39 -11.45
CA SER A 284 -5.40 -20.90 -12.77
C SER A 284 -6.50 -20.41 -13.71
N ASN A 285 -7.78 -20.49 -13.31
CA ASN A 285 -8.93 -20.14 -14.15
C ASN A 285 -8.99 -20.89 -15.51
N ALA A 286 -8.20 -21.94 -15.70
CA ALA A 286 -8.10 -22.68 -16.96
C ALA A 286 -9.36 -23.49 -17.29
N LYS A 287 -10.19 -23.81 -16.28
CA LYS A 287 -11.47 -24.52 -16.43
C LYS A 287 -12.60 -23.75 -15.72
N PRO A 288 -13.12 -22.67 -16.32
CA PRO A 288 -14.21 -21.90 -15.70
C PRO A 288 -15.50 -22.72 -15.62
N CYS A 289 -16.24 -22.59 -14.51
CA CYS A 289 -17.54 -23.24 -14.38
C CYS A 289 -18.60 -22.45 -15.14
N GLN A 290 -19.18 -23.09 -16.16
CA GLN A 290 -20.25 -22.49 -16.97
C GLN A 290 -21.63 -22.58 -16.31
N SER A 291 -21.75 -23.32 -15.21
CA SER A 291 -23.02 -23.57 -14.56
C SER A 291 -22.83 -23.57 -13.04
N PRO A 292 -22.57 -22.40 -12.43
CA PRO A 292 -22.39 -22.32 -10.99
C PRO A 292 -23.67 -22.70 -10.23
N ILE A 293 -23.50 -23.07 -8.96
CA ILE A 293 -24.60 -23.42 -8.03
C ILE A 293 -24.87 -22.31 -7.01
N LEU A 294 -23.90 -21.42 -6.82
CA LEU A 294 -24.02 -20.19 -6.07
C LEU A 294 -23.41 -19.03 -6.84
N ASP A 295 -23.80 -17.83 -6.45
CA ASP A 295 -23.28 -16.57 -6.95
C ASP A 295 -22.93 -15.68 -5.74
N VAL A 296 -21.70 -15.18 -5.70
CA VAL A 296 -21.23 -14.29 -4.64
C VAL A 296 -21.22 -12.86 -5.17
N ARG A 297 -22.09 -12.01 -4.60
CA ARG A 297 -22.26 -10.63 -5.06
C ARG A 297 -21.82 -9.64 -3.99
N LYS A 298 -21.14 -8.58 -4.44
CA LYS A 298 -20.84 -7.42 -3.60
C LYS A 298 -22.12 -6.58 -3.41
N GLN A 299 -22.47 -6.31 -2.17
CA GLN A 299 -23.58 -5.48 -1.77
C GLN A 299 -23.20 -3.98 -1.79
N PRO A 300 -24.19 -3.07 -1.79
CA PRO A 300 -23.95 -1.62 -1.78
C PRO A 300 -23.16 -1.13 -0.57
N ASP A 301 -23.23 -1.84 0.55
CA ASP A 301 -22.47 -1.55 1.78
C ASP A 301 -21.03 -2.08 1.76
N GLY A 302 -20.63 -2.71 0.64
CA GLY A 302 -19.30 -3.27 0.45
C GLY A 302 -19.14 -4.72 0.92
N THR A 303 -20.14 -5.32 1.57
CA THR A 303 -20.10 -6.72 2.02
C THR A 303 -20.39 -7.70 0.88
N TYR A 304 -20.03 -8.98 1.02
CA TYR A 304 -20.38 -10.02 0.04
C TYR A 304 -21.49 -10.92 0.58
N ALA A 305 -22.44 -11.27 -0.29
CA ALA A 305 -23.51 -12.20 0.04
C ALA A 305 -23.57 -13.37 -0.94
N VAL A 306 -23.90 -14.54 -0.40
CA VAL A 306 -24.05 -15.80 -1.12
C VAL A 306 -25.50 -16.00 -1.52
N TYR A 307 -25.75 -16.12 -2.81
CA TYR A 307 -27.07 -16.41 -3.36
C TYR A 307 -27.08 -17.77 -4.05
N PRO A 308 -28.09 -18.63 -3.80
CA PRO A 308 -28.26 -19.83 -4.60
C PRO A 308 -28.60 -19.44 -6.04
N VAL A 309 -27.94 -20.07 -7.01
CA VAL A 309 -28.34 -19.93 -8.40
C VAL A 309 -29.52 -20.86 -8.63
N LEU A 310 -30.73 -20.31 -8.50
CA LEU A 310 -31.97 -21.04 -8.76
C LEU A 310 -32.00 -21.46 -10.24
N ARG A 311 -31.90 -22.77 -10.47
CA ARG A 311 -32.28 -23.35 -11.75
C ARG A 311 -33.76 -23.68 -11.66
N THR A 312 -34.55 -23.17 -12.60
CA THR A 312 -35.79 -23.84 -12.99
C THR A 312 -35.42 -25.29 -13.30
N GLN A 313 -35.82 -26.21 -12.41
CA GLN A 313 -35.60 -27.63 -12.59
C GLN A 313 -36.13 -28.03 -13.97
N LYS A 314 -35.24 -28.45 -14.88
CA LYS A 314 -35.68 -29.42 -15.87
C LYS A 314 -35.86 -30.72 -15.10
N ASN A 315 -37.13 -31.09 -14.95
CA ASN A 315 -37.62 -32.32 -14.35
C ASN A 315 -36.67 -33.51 -14.60
N TYR A 316 -36.12 -34.04 -13.52
CA TYR A 316 -35.63 -35.42 -13.47
C TYR A 316 -36.70 -36.22 -12.73
N ASN A 317 -37.67 -36.75 -13.49
CA ASN A 317 -38.32 -38.01 -13.14
C ASN A 317 -37.37 -39.16 -13.53
#